data_AF-A0A914X0W6-F1
#
_entry.id   AF-A0A914X0W6-F1
#
_cell.length_a   1.000
_cell.length_b   1.000
_cell.length_c   1.000
_cell.angle_alpha   90.00
_cell.angle_beta   90.00
_cell.angle_gamma   90.00
#
_symmetry.space_group_name_H-M   'P 1'
#
loop_
_entity.id
_entity.type
_entity.pdbx_description
1 polymer ?
#
loop_
_entity_poly.entity_id
_entity_poly.type
_entity_poly.pdbx_seq_one_letter_code
_entity_poly.pdbx_strand_id
1 'polypeptide(L)'
;MRLALSGFFTVILTIDTVLACGNGNGGDPLISSGLRQAFGGTISSGIFPESRPNDGRVIQSAVDLNCPDFSNCRWRNTAAGDKLDWSKTSGLPESVQWQTAMGTKVAPAGDSAVLASTSRDAIDDGHLVSDPIGCMHSPIDLTVTAWRTSGRPSEEQRPVLRVCTRRVVAVALIDDNCQIVTAENGLPVTVVLYEPEGQGNIEIVISAYNYIASPASAVFIRDLVVEGEIGPAGCISSKTTTTKKPTTKPRQLAAATPCNKVPCSFEGGNTCSYTSAQNKELNAVRTFEPVSGQFRNPLTGIRQPTKGRYYLATYLYRQEKAVLEAEVELEAERVIRFKHYEATADIQLTACCDFSPVGADCPFATPLSADIVDREWKQSSFVCPKNTIKIFFICENTGVHQGACGMDDIEIYLNDRGNPDSSTSNACESPSAP
;
A
#
# COMPACT_ATOMS: atom_id res chain seq x y z
N MET A 1 7.52 51.94 52.42
CA MET A 1 6.44 51.06 51.94
C MET A 1 6.64 50.86 50.44
N ARG A 2 7.00 49.61 50.08
CA ARG A 2 7.10 48.98 48.74
C ARG A 2 7.97 49.61 47.64
N LEU A 3 9.18 49.04 47.52
CA LEU A 3 9.87 48.81 46.24
C LEU A 3 9.04 47.87 45.35
N ALA A 4 9.13 48.06 44.04
CA ALA A 4 8.97 46.98 43.07
C ALA A 4 9.80 47.28 41.81
N LEU A 5 10.85 46.49 41.63
CA LEU A 5 11.56 46.29 40.36
C LEU A 5 10.75 45.31 39.48
N SER A 6 10.65 45.60 38.19
CA SER A 6 10.65 44.61 37.10
C SER A 6 11.11 45.37 35.85
N GLY A 7 12.10 44.95 35.06
CA GLY A 7 12.55 43.59 34.77
C GLY A 7 12.36 43.38 33.26
N PHE A 8 13.07 44.16 32.44
CA PHE A 8 13.16 43.96 30.98
C PHE A 8 13.93 42.67 30.72
N PHE A 9 13.27 41.63 30.19
CA PHE A 9 13.94 40.48 29.59
C PHE A 9 13.88 40.63 28.07
N THR A 10 14.99 41.08 27.49
CA THR A 10 15.27 40.95 26.07
C THR A 10 15.73 39.51 25.83
N VAL A 11 14.90 38.68 25.21
CA VAL A 11 15.32 37.37 24.70
C VAL A 11 15.97 37.61 23.34
N ILE A 12 17.29 37.52 23.30
CA ILE A 12 18.05 37.46 22.04
C ILE A 12 17.96 36.01 21.57
N LEU A 13 17.13 35.77 20.55
CA LEU A 13 17.14 34.54 19.76
C LEU A 13 18.32 34.64 18.78
N THR A 14 19.45 34.03 19.12
CA THR A 14 20.50 33.70 18.15
C THR A 14 20.01 32.53 17.30
N ILE A 15 19.60 32.82 16.06
CA ILE A 15 19.40 31.81 15.02
C ILE A 15 20.78 31.56 14.42
N ASP A 16 21.47 30.53 14.88
CA ASP A 16 22.63 29.98 14.17
C ASP A 16 22.12 29.02 13.11
N THR A 17 21.96 29.53 11.88
CA THR A 17 21.91 28.70 10.67
C THR A 17 23.29 28.10 10.45
N VAL A 18 23.48 26.82 10.77
CA VAL A 18 24.64 26.05 10.33
C VAL A 18 24.18 25.05 9.27
N LEU A 19 24.47 25.37 8.00
CA LEU A 19 24.60 24.38 6.94
C LEU A 19 25.76 23.45 7.27
N ALA A 20 25.56 22.13 7.22
CA ALA A 20 26.65 21.20 6.99
C ALA A 20 26.13 19.88 6.39
N CYS A 21 26.42 19.67 5.10
CA CYS A 21 26.59 18.34 4.54
C CYS A 21 27.99 17.83 4.90
N GLY A 22 28.10 16.59 5.38
CA GLY A 22 29.25 15.74 5.05
C GLY A 22 30.19 15.28 6.17
N ASN A 23 30.37 13.95 6.17
CA ASN A 23 31.52 13.12 6.56
C ASN A 23 31.76 12.76 8.04
N GLY A 24 31.53 11.47 8.30
CA GLY A 24 32.54 10.61 8.92
C GLY A 24 32.53 10.55 10.45
N ASN A 25 32.06 9.41 10.98
CA ASN A 25 32.29 8.95 12.34
C ASN A 25 31.82 9.88 13.47
N GLY A 26 30.53 10.18 13.45
CA GLY A 26 29.78 10.72 14.58
C GLY A 26 28.31 10.74 14.17
N GLY A 27 27.42 10.13 14.95
CA GLY A 27 25.99 10.22 14.66
C GLY A 27 25.54 11.68 14.57
N ASP A 28 24.57 11.98 13.71
CA ASP A 28 24.05 13.33 13.54
C ASP A 28 23.64 13.88 14.92
N PRO A 29 24.29 14.96 15.41
CA PRO A 29 24.01 15.55 16.71
C PRO A 29 22.53 15.94 16.85
N LEU A 30 21.87 16.27 15.74
CA LEU A 30 20.46 16.69 15.73
C LEU A 30 19.51 15.51 15.91
N ILE A 31 19.81 14.35 15.30
CA ILE A 31 19.00 13.13 15.46
C ILE A 31 19.14 12.61 16.89
N SER A 32 20.37 12.53 17.41
CA SER A 32 20.62 12.02 18.77
C SER A 32 20.04 12.93 19.87
N SER A 33 20.08 14.25 19.69
CA SER A 33 19.45 15.20 20.62
C SER A 33 17.92 15.19 20.52
N GLY A 34 17.36 15.14 19.31
CA GLY A 34 15.91 15.04 19.10
C GLY A 34 15.31 13.73 19.64
N LEU A 35 15.99 12.60 19.44
CA LEU A 35 15.59 11.30 20.00
C LEU A 35 15.65 11.31 21.53
N ARG A 36 16.71 11.86 22.13
CA ARG A 36 16.81 11.98 23.59
C ARG A 36 15.75 12.90 24.17
N GLN A 37 15.40 13.97 23.47
CA GLN A 37 14.37 14.92 23.89
C GLN A 37 12.96 14.33 23.78
N ALA A 38 12.71 13.48 22.79
CA ALA A 38 11.39 12.89 22.54
C ALA A 38 11.15 11.57 23.29
N PHE A 39 12.20 10.81 23.59
CA PHE A 39 12.09 9.43 24.09
C PHE A 39 12.97 9.11 25.31
N GLY A 40 13.75 10.08 25.81
CA GLY A 40 14.50 9.97 27.06
C GLY A 40 16.02 9.78 26.88
N GLY A 41 16.76 10.05 27.97
CA GLY A 41 18.24 10.10 27.96
C GLY A 41 18.95 8.74 27.89
N THR A 42 18.21 7.64 28.01
CA THR A 42 18.73 6.26 28.05
C THR A 42 18.97 5.64 26.68
N ILE A 43 18.47 6.27 25.61
CA ILE A 43 18.65 5.80 24.24
C ILE A 43 20.01 6.28 23.71
N SER A 44 20.82 5.35 23.22
CA SER A 44 21.98 5.66 22.37
C SER A 44 21.66 5.34 20.92
N SER A 45 22.21 6.13 20.00
CA SER A 45 22.02 5.94 18.56
C SER A 45 23.35 5.87 17.80
N GLY A 46 23.37 5.11 16.72
CA GLY A 46 24.45 5.06 15.73
C GLY A 46 23.87 4.93 14.32
N ILE A 47 24.45 5.59 13.32
CA ILE A 47 23.88 5.61 11.97
C ILE A 47 24.11 4.27 11.26
N PHE A 48 23.17 3.83 10.41
CA PHE A 48 23.45 2.75 9.48
C PHE A 48 24.56 3.14 8.49
N PRO A 49 25.44 2.20 8.10
CA PRO A 49 26.44 2.51 7.09
C PRO A 49 25.77 2.86 5.75
N GLU A 50 26.38 3.74 4.96
CA GLU A 50 26.01 3.95 3.55
C GLU A 50 26.69 2.93 2.62
N SER A 51 27.88 2.46 3.01
CA SER A 51 28.63 1.44 2.26
C SER A 51 27.94 0.08 2.36
N ARG A 52 27.96 -0.69 1.26
CA ARG A 52 27.43 -2.06 1.24
C ARG A 52 28.14 -2.93 2.29
N PRO A 53 27.41 -3.58 3.20
CA PRO A 53 27.95 -4.66 4.01
C PRO A 53 28.56 -5.75 3.12
N ASN A 54 29.72 -6.30 3.51
CA ASN A 54 30.34 -7.44 2.84
C ASN A 54 30.63 -7.25 1.33
N ASP A 55 31.20 -6.09 0.97
CA ASP A 55 31.68 -5.77 -0.40
C ASP A 55 30.61 -5.87 -1.50
N GLY A 56 29.32 -5.80 -1.15
CA GLY A 56 28.22 -5.85 -2.12
C GLY A 56 27.96 -7.24 -2.70
N ARG A 57 28.31 -8.30 -1.97
CA ARG A 57 27.94 -9.67 -2.33
C ARG A 57 26.43 -9.85 -2.33
N VAL A 58 25.92 -10.40 -3.43
CA VAL A 58 24.50 -10.69 -3.63
C VAL A 58 23.99 -11.66 -2.54
N ILE A 59 22.81 -11.36 -2.00
CA ILE A 59 22.08 -12.19 -1.06
C ILE A 59 21.68 -13.51 -1.74
N GLN A 60 21.91 -14.63 -1.06
CA GLN A 60 21.65 -15.98 -1.60
C GLN A 60 20.48 -16.69 -0.92
N SER A 61 20.04 -16.22 0.25
CA SER A 61 18.89 -16.77 0.97
C SER A 61 18.14 -15.67 1.70
N ALA A 62 16.80 -15.78 1.79
CA ALA A 62 15.96 -14.79 2.44
C ALA A 62 16.34 -14.60 3.92
N VAL A 63 16.83 -15.66 4.57
CA VAL A 63 17.35 -15.62 5.94
C VAL A 63 18.49 -14.63 6.14
N ASP A 64 19.30 -14.36 5.11
CA ASP A 64 20.41 -13.39 5.20
C ASP A 64 19.91 -11.94 5.33
N LEU A 65 18.63 -11.69 5.01
CA LEU A 65 17.97 -10.39 5.14
C LEU A 65 17.31 -10.20 6.52
N ASN A 66 17.15 -11.29 7.28
CA ASN A 66 16.52 -11.25 8.61
C ASN A 66 17.35 -10.38 9.55
N CYS A 67 16.65 -9.56 10.32
CA CYS A 67 17.25 -8.55 11.14
C CYS A 67 16.42 -8.33 12.41
N PRO A 68 16.53 -9.23 13.40
CA PRO A 68 15.69 -9.17 14.58
C PRO A 68 15.99 -7.96 15.49
N ASP A 69 17.25 -7.51 15.54
CA ASP A 69 17.70 -6.46 16.47
C ASP A 69 18.46 -5.30 15.80
N PHE A 70 18.59 -5.28 14.47
CA PHE A 70 19.27 -4.21 13.74
C PHE A 70 20.75 -3.95 14.10
N SER A 71 21.38 -4.88 14.83
CA SER A 71 22.78 -4.77 15.25
C SER A 71 23.76 -5.10 14.10
N ASN A 72 23.64 -6.29 13.52
CA ASN A 72 24.56 -6.88 12.52
C ASN A 72 23.82 -7.39 11.27
N CYS A 73 23.13 -6.50 10.57
CA CYS A 73 22.28 -6.87 9.44
C CYS A 73 22.80 -6.37 8.09
N ARG A 74 22.27 -6.96 7.01
CA ARG A 74 22.59 -6.63 5.61
C ARG A 74 21.75 -5.44 5.09
N TRP A 75 21.62 -4.40 5.89
CA TRP A 75 20.82 -3.20 5.62
C TRP A 75 21.66 -1.93 5.80
N ARG A 76 21.39 -0.92 4.97
CA ARG A 76 22.20 0.30 4.86
C ARG A 76 21.36 1.52 4.51
N ASN A 77 21.89 2.70 4.80
CA ASN A 77 21.36 3.93 4.20
C ASN A 77 21.81 4.03 2.73
N THR A 78 21.25 4.99 2.01
CA THR A 78 21.59 5.31 0.63
C THR A 78 21.92 6.79 0.51
N ALA A 79 23.00 7.15 -0.18
CA ALA A 79 23.33 8.55 -0.45
C ALA A 79 22.50 9.16 -1.60
N ALA A 80 21.68 8.33 -2.26
CA ALA A 80 20.93 8.71 -3.44
C ALA A 80 19.42 8.54 -3.19
N GLY A 81 18.70 9.65 -3.30
CA GLY A 81 17.24 9.66 -3.46
C GLY A 81 16.43 10.14 -2.25
N ASP A 82 17.03 10.24 -1.07
CA ASP A 82 16.34 10.55 0.18
C ASP A 82 16.96 11.76 0.95
N LYS A 83 16.33 12.14 2.06
CA LYS A 83 16.64 13.35 2.86
C LYS A 83 16.93 13.06 4.33
N LEU A 84 16.71 11.83 4.77
CA LEU A 84 16.80 11.39 6.16
C LEU A 84 17.54 10.05 6.24
N ASP A 85 18.37 9.90 7.27
CA ASP A 85 19.13 8.67 7.50
C ASP A 85 18.54 7.84 8.65
N TRP A 86 18.44 6.53 8.43
CA TRP A 86 18.09 5.61 9.51
C TRP A 86 19.23 5.49 10.50
N SER A 87 18.87 5.34 11.77
CA SER A 87 19.78 5.12 12.88
C SER A 87 19.43 3.82 13.60
N LYS A 88 20.43 3.10 14.07
CA LYS A 88 20.31 2.04 15.07
C LYS A 88 20.16 2.70 16.43
N THR A 89 19.29 2.15 17.27
CA THR A 89 19.12 2.57 18.66
C THR A 89 19.32 1.38 19.57
N SER A 90 19.82 1.65 20.78
CA SER A 90 19.93 0.68 21.86
C SER A 90 19.45 1.29 23.17
N GLY A 91 18.90 0.45 24.05
CA GLY A 91 18.31 0.85 25.33
C GLY A 91 16.79 0.97 25.29
N LEU A 92 16.18 1.13 26.46
CA LEU A 92 14.73 1.26 26.60
C LEU A 92 14.33 2.75 26.65
N PRO A 93 13.33 3.18 25.86
CA PRO A 93 12.73 4.50 25.99
C PRO A 93 12.15 4.75 27.38
N GLU A 94 12.13 6.01 27.82
CA GLU A 94 11.43 6.39 29.04
C GLU A 94 9.92 6.19 28.88
N SER A 95 9.31 5.43 29.80
CA SER A 95 7.93 4.94 29.66
C SER A 95 6.88 6.04 29.47
N VAL A 96 7.02 7.17 30.17
CA VAL A 96 6.09 8.30 30.08
C VAL A 96 6.22 9.01 28.73
N GLN A 97 7.46 9.32 28.32
CA GLN A 97 7.71 10.01 27.04
C GLN A 97 7.27 9.13 25.86
N TRP A 98 7.59 7.83 25.93
CA TRP A 98 7.16 6.85 24.95
C TRP A 98 5.64 6.77 24.82
N GLN A 99 4.93 6.60 25.94
CA GLN A 99 3.48 6.48 25.93
C GLN A 99 2.82 7.76 25.39
N THR A 100 3.35 8.93 25.72
CA THR A 100 2.85 10.21 25.20
C THR A 100 3.10 10.35 23.70
N ALA A 101 4.29 9.99 23.21
CA ALA A 101 4.65 10.15 21.80
C ALA A 101 4.00 9.08 20.89
N MET A 102 4.03 7.82 21.30
CA MET A 102 3.57 6.67 20.51
C MET A 102 2.12 6.26 20.78
N GLY A 103 1.50 6.75 21.86
CA GLY A 103 0.15 6.32 22.24
C GLY A 103 0.04 4.87 22.72
N THR A 104 1.16 4.20 23.01
CA THR A 104 1.20 2.81 23.50
C THR A 104 2.19 2.65 24.64
N LYS A 105 1.96 1.68 25.53
CA LYS A 105 2.91 1.28 26.58
C LYS A 105 3.91 0.23 26.09
N VAL A 106 3.66 -0.37 24.93
CA VAL A 106 4.53 -1.39 24.33
C VAL A 106 5.67 -0.67 23.63
N ALA A 107 6.88 -0.76 24.18
CA ALA A 107 8.11 -0.24 23.60
C ALA A 107 8.95 -1.39 22.99
N PRO A 108 9.81 -1.12 22.00
CA PRO A 108 10.75 -2.11 21.50
C PRO A 108 11.68 -2.59 22.63
N ALA A 109 11.79 -3.90 22.80
CA ALA A 109 12.61 -4.50 23.84
C ALA A 109 14.07 -4.65 23.37
N GLY A 110 14.86 -3.58 23.48
CA GLY A 110 16.29 -3.57 23.10
C GLY A 110 16.53 -2.87 21.76
N ASP A 111 17.49 -3.35 20.98
CA ASP A 111 17.98 -2.62 19.80
C ASP A 111 16.96 -2.55 18.65
N SER A 112 16.85 -1.40 18.00
CA SER A 112 15.89 -1.17 16.91
C SER A 112 16.39 -0.17 15.88
N ALA A 113 15.87 -0.24 14.66
CA ALA A 113 16.11 0.82 13.69
C ALA A 113 15.08 1.93 13.87
N VAL A 114 15.54 3.17 13.81
CA VAL A 114 14.71 4.37 13.95
C VAL A 114 14.98 5.33 12.81
N LEU A 115 13.91 5.92 12.28
CA LEU A 115 13.97 7.12 11.47
C LEU A 115 13.19 8.21 12.19
N ALA A 116 13.89 9.24 12.66
CA ALA A 116 13.33 10.32 13.45
C ALA A 116 13.73 11.68 12.88
N SER A 117 12.80 12.63 12.98
CA SER A 117 13.01 13.98 12.51
C SER A 117 12.14 14.96 13.28
N THR A 118 12.59 16.21 13.39
CA THR A 118 11.71 17.35 13.67
C THR A 118 10.76 17.60 12.49
N SER A 119 9.87 18.59 12.63
CA SER A 119 8.97 18.99 11.54
C SER A 119 9.74 19.29 10.24
N ARG A 120 9.34 18.62 9.16
CA ARG A 120 9.91 18.73 7.80
C ARG A 120 8.81 18.65 6.75
N ASP A 121 9.18 18.83 5.48
CA ASP A 121 8.25 18.66 4.37
C ASP A 121 7.69 17.24 4.33
N ALA A 122 6.41 17.09 3.97
CA ALA A 122 5.73 15.79 3.98
C ALA A 122 6.38 14.75 3.05
N ILE A 123 7.09 15.24 2.02
CA ILE A 123 7.79 14.43 1.02
C ILE A 123 9.21 14.04 1.43
N ASP A 124 9.78 14.66 2.47
CA ASP A 124 11.10 14.29 2.97
C ASP A 124 11.01 12.88 3.56
N ASP A 125 11.82 11.98 3.03
CA ASP A 125 11.85 10.58 3.38
C ASP A 125 13.28 10.10 3.70
N GLY A 126 13.35 8.90 4.26
CA GLY A 126 14.61 8.20 4.51
C GLY A 126 14.49 6.73 4.16
N HIS A 127 15.51 6.17 3.49
CA HIS A 127 15.49 4.83 2.92
C HIS A 127 16.50 3.92 3.61
N LEU A 128 16.01 2.81 4.15
CA LEU A 128 16.82 1.69 4.61
C LEU A 128 16.77 0.60 3.56
N VAL A 129 17.90 0.34 2.92
CA VAL A 129 18.02 -0.50 1.72
C VAL A 129 18.73 -1.79 2.08
N SER A 130 18.22 -2.92 1.60
CA SER A 130 18.88 -4.21 1.73
C SER A 130 20.13 -4.30 0.85
N ASP A 131 20.99 -5.29 1.12
CA ASP A 131 21.93 -5.72 0.11
C ASP A 131 21.23 -6.29 -1.14
N PRO A 132 21.92 -6.30 -2.30
CA PRO A 132 21.32 -6.73 -3.55
C PRO A 132 20.91 -8.21 -3.52
N ILE A 133 19.70 -8.50 -3.96
CA ILE A 133 19.12 -9.82 -4.20
C ILE A 133 19.27 -10.12 -5.69
N GLY A 134 19.69 -11.36 -6.00
CA GLY A 134 19.95 -11.78 -7.37
C GLY A 134 18.69 -11.94 -8.19
N CYS A 135 17.72 -12.68 -7.65
CA CYS A 135 16.35 -12.76 -8.15
C CYS A 135 15.38 -13.32 -7.10
N MET A 136 14.08 -13.19 -7.37
CA MET A 136 12.99 -13.70 -6.53
C MET A 136 12.25 -14.82 -7.28
N HIS A 137 12.25 -16.04 -6.77
CA HIS A 137 11.55 -17.18 -7.41
C HIS A 137 10.04 -17.18 -7.16
N SER A 138 9.64 -16.59 -6.04
CA SER A 138 8.26 -16.34 -5.62
C SER A 138 8.16 -14.96 -5.00
N PRO A 139 6.94 -14.42 -4.81
CA PRO A 139 6.75 -13.33 -3.87
C PRO A 139 7.37 -13.67 -2.51
N ILE A 140 7.92 -12.66 -1.83
CA ILE A 140 8.53 -12.81 -0.49
C ILE A 140 7.65 -12.13 0.54
N ASP A 141 7.51 -12.76 1.69
CA ASP A 141 6.79 -12.21 2.83
C ASP A 141 7.77 -11.47 3.73
N LEU A 142 7.58 -10.15 3.89
CA LEU A 142 8.36 -9.34 4.81
C LEU A 142 7.49 -9.00 6.02
N THR A 143 7.88 -9.54 7.18
CA THR A 143 7.25 -9.27 8.47
C THR A 143 8.10 -8.30 9.28
N VAL A 144 7.49 -7.25 9.83
CA VAL A 144 8.17 -6.26 10.66
C VAL A 144 7.26 -5.77 11.78
N THR A 145 7.81 -5.60 12.98
CA THR A 145 7.14 -4.92 14.08
C THR A 145 7.50 -3.44 14.03
N ALA A 146 6.51 -2.56 14.01
CA ALA A 146 6.76 -1.12 13.90
C ALA A 146 6.03 -0.29 14.96
N TRP A 147 6.62 0.86 15.30
CA TRP A 147 6.04 1.89 16.17
C TRP A 147 6.18 3.24 15.49
N ARG A 148 5.12 4.05 15.51
CA ARG A 148 5.07 5.35 14.85
C ARG A 148 4.48 6.37 15.81
N THR A 149 5.06 7.56 15.85
CA THR A 149 4.54 8.66 16.67
C THR A 149 3.09 8.95 16.29
N SER A 150 2.26 9.24 17.29
CA SER A 150 0.86 9.59 17.05
C SER A 150 0.75 10.89 16.26
N GLY A 151 -0.18 10.97 15.30
CA GLY A 151 -0.36 12.16 14.45
C GLY A 151 -0.99 13.35 15.18
N ARG A 152 -1.02 13.41 16.51
CA ARG A 152 -1.86 14.39 17.22
C ARG A 152 -1.52 15.84 16.80
N PRO A 153 -2.54 16.64 16.40
CA PRO A 153 -3.98 16.40 16.57
C PRO A 153 -4.72 15.61 15.46
N SER A 154 -4.09 15.30 14.31
CA SER A 154 -4.73 14.60 13.18
C SER A 154 -3.92 13.38 12.71
N GLU A 155 -4.52 12.21 12.57
CA GLU A 155 -3.85 11.02 12.03
C GLU A 155 -3.15 11.25 10.67
N GLU A 156 -3.55 12.26 9.91
CA GLU A 156 -2.89 12.70 8.66
C GLU A 156 -1.45 13.19 8.87
N GLN A 157 -1.08 13.60 10.09
CA GLN A 157 0.28 14.03 10.44
C GLN A 157 1.17 12.88 10.91
N ARG A 158 0.64 11.65 10.94
CA ARG A 158 1.38 10.48 11.37
C ARG A 158 2.41 10.09 10.31
N PRO A 159 3.65 9.74 10.70
CA PRO A 159 4.63 9.18 9.79
C PRO A 159 4.10 7.92 9.08
N VAL A 160 4.39 7.81 7.80
CA VAL A 160 3.99 6.68 6.97
C VAL A 160 5.20 5.78 6.76
N LEU A 161 5.08 4.50 7.09
CA LEU A 161 6.07 3.47 6.81
C LEU A 161 5.66 2.72 5.54
N ARG A 162 6.57 2.52 4.61
CA ARG A 162 6.32 1.90 3.31
C ARG A 162 7.49 1.00 2.93
N VAL A 163 7.19 -0.18 2.40
CA VAL A 163 8.18 -1.14 1.92
C VAL A 163 8.02 -1.33 0.42
N CYS A 164 9.09 -1.27 -0.34
CA CYS A 164 9.10 -1.41 -1.80
C CYS A 164 10.16 -2.42 -2.23
N THR A 165 10.01 -2.95 -3.45
CA THR A 165 11.11 -3.60 -4.18
C THR A 165 11.68 -2.64 -5.20
N ARG A 166 12.98 -2.55 -5.30
CA ARG A 166 13.69 -1.65 -6.22
C ARG A 166 14.56 -2.45 -7.15
N ARG A 167 14.62 -2.06 -8.42
CA ARG A 167 15.63 -2.57 -9.35
C ARG A 167 16.77 -1.58 -9.47
N VAL A 168 18.00 -2.06 -9.28
CA VAL A 168 19.20 -1.24 -9.47
C VAL A 168 19.54 -1.21 -10.95
N VAL A 169 19.05 -0.19 -11.67
CA VAL A 169 19.42 0.08 -13.07
C VAL A 169 20.45 1.20 -13.16
N ALA A 170 21.26 1.20 -14.22
CA ALA A 170 22.41 2.09 -14.37
C ALA A 170 22.08 3.61 -14.40
N VAL A 171 20.80 3.98 -14.52
CA VAL A 171 20.37 5.36 -14.81
C VAL A 171 19.37 5.92 -13.78
N ALA A 172 18.75 5.07 -12.95
CA ALA A 172 17.77 5.51 -11.94
C ALA A 172 17.56 4.47 -10.84
N LEU A 173 17.14 4.92 -9.66
CA LEU A 173 16.55 4.06 -8.63
C LEU A 173 15.03 4.18 -8.76
N ILE A 174 14.37 3.09 -9.12
CA ILE A 174 12.90 3.06 -9.27
C ILE A 174 12.35 2.10 -8.24
N ASP A 175 11.59 2.64 -7.29
CA ASP A 175 10.84 1.87 -6.32
C ASP A 175 9.55 1.33 -6.97
N ASP A 176 9.31 0.04 -6.80
CA ASP A 176 8.19 -0.70 -7.37
C ASP A 176 7.53 -1.59 -6.31
N ASN A 177 6.31 -2.06 -6.57
CA ASN A 177 5.52 -2.91 -5.66
C ASN A 177 5.45 -2.38 -4.21
N CYS A 178 5.34 -1.06 -4.05
CA CYS A 178 5.34 -0.42 -2.75
C CYS A 178 4.07 -0.71 -1.94
N GLN A 179 4.23 -1.12 -0.68
CA GLN A 179 3.13 -1.35 0.27
C GLN A 179 3.30 -0.49 1.51
N ILE A 180 2.22 0.17 1.94
CA ILE A 180 2.18 0.90 3.20
C ILE A 180 2.01 -0.10 4.35
N VAL A 181 2.87 0.01 5.36
CA VAL A 181 2.78 -0.80 6.57
C VAL A 181 1.76 -0.15 7.51
N THR A 182 0.56 -0.72 7.58
CA THR A 182 -0.53 -0.30 8.45
C THR A 182 -0.34 -0.79 9.90
N ALA A 183 0.86 -0.59 10.46
CA ALA A 183 1.19 -1.08 11.79
C ALA A 183 0.40 -0.39 12.91
N GLU A 184 -0.26 -1.20 13.73
CA GLU A 184 -0.56 -0.88 15.12
C GLU A 184 0.72 -1.00 15.94
N ASN A 185 0.97 -0.03 16.82
CA ASN A 185 2.27 0.11 17.48
C ASN A 185 2.59 -1.11 18.37
N GLY A 186 3.62 -1.86 17.97
CA GLY A 186 4.10 -3.05 18.69
C GLY A 186 3.50 -4.38 18.24
N LEU A 187 2.73 -4.40 17.15
CA LEU A 187 2.27 -5.63 16.51
C LEU A 187 3.05 -5.89 15.22
N PRO A 188 3.44 -7.15 14.93
CA PRO A 188 4.07 -7.51 13.67
C PRO A 188 3.06 -7.40 12.52
N VAL A 189 3.52 -6.87 11.39
CA VAL A 189 2.75 -6.77 10.14
C VAL A 189 3.54 -7.41 9.02
N THR A 190 2.86 -8.21 8.20
CA THR A 190 3.42 -8.86 7.02
C THR A 190 2.95 -8.15 5.75
N VAL A 191 3.89 -7.86 4.85
CA VAL A 191 3.64 -7.32 3.51
C VAL A 191 4.23 -8.28 2.47
N VAL A 192 3.53 -8.44 1.35
CA VAL A 192 3.94 -9.39 0.28
C VAL A 192 4.65 -8.62 -0.81
N LEU A 193 5.92 -8.88 -1.04
CA LEU A 193 6.72 -8.18 -2.05
C LEU A 193 6.85 -9.03 -3.31
N TYR A 194 6.67 -8.40 -4.47
CA TYR A 194 6.75 -9.04 -5.79
C TYR A 194 8.05 -8.69 -6.49
N GLU A 195 8.50 -9.54 -7.41
CA GLU A 195 9.66 -9.24 -8.24
C GLU A 195 9.37 -8.02 -9.13
N PRO A 196 10.21 -6.97 -9.11
CA PRO A 196 10.01 -5.81 -9.99
C PRO A 196 10.30 -6.18 -11.45
N GLU A 197 9.63 -5.57 -12.42
CA GLU A 197 9.87 -5.87 -13.83
C GLU A 197 11.28 -5.46 -14.28
N GLY A 198 11.84 -6.15 -15.28
CA GLY A 198 13.12 -5.80 -15.92
C GLY A 198 14.33 -6.65 -15.52
N GLN A 199 15.54 -6.17 -15.85
CA GLN A 199 16.81 -6.87 -15.62
C GLN A 199 17.73 -6.12 -14.63
N GLY A 200 18.44 -6.86 -13.77
CA GLY A 200 19.35 -6.31 -12.76
C GLY A 200 19.15 -6.95 -11.39
N ASN A 201 19.88 -6.45 -10.39
CA ASN A 201 19.68 -6.88 -9.01
C ASN A 201 18.48 -6.16 -8.39
N ILE A 202 17.84 -6.83 -7.44
CA ILE A 202 16.69 -6.34 -6.69
C ILE A 202 17.19 -5.89 -5.32
N GLU A 203 16.66 -4.80 -4.79
CA GLU A 203 16.86 -4.38 -3.39
C GLU A 203 15.49 -4.24 -2.74
N ILE A 204 15.39 -4.55 -1.45
CA ILE A 204 14.22 -4.21 -0.65
C ILE A 204 14.48 -2.85 -0.01
N VAL A 205 13.49 -1.98 -0.05
CA VAL A 205 13.57 -0.62 0.44
C VAL A 205 12.51 -0.43 1.51
N ILE A 206 12.94 -0.18 2.74
CA ILE A 206 12.06 0.28 3.81
C ILE A 206 12.21 1.79 3.87
N SER A 207 11.13 2.50 3.58
CA SER A 207 11.08 3.97 3.54
C SER A 207 10.07 4.49 4.55
N ALA A 208 10.35 5.63 5.17
CA ALA A 208 9.37 6.35 5.95
C ALA A 208 9.39 7.84 5.64
N TYR A 209 8.21 8.47 5.64
CA TYR A 209 7.98 9.87 5.27
C TYR A 209 6.84 10.49 6.10
N ASN A 210 6.47 11.74 5.78
CA ASN A 210 5.41 12.50 6.45
C ASN A 210 5.75 12.92 7.90
N TYR A 211 6.97 13.45 8.10
CA TYR A 211 7.46 13.96 9.38
C TYR A 211 7.00 15.40 9.66
N ILE A 212 5.72 15.71 9.44
CA ILE A 212 5.20 17.08 9.54
C ILE A 212 4.87 17.51 10.98
N ALA A 213 4.63 16.55 11.89
CA ALA A 213 4.25 16.84 13.27
C ALA A 213 5.43 17.37 14.14
N SER A 214 5.10 18.28 15.06
CA SER A 214 6.01 18.98 15.97
C SER A 214 5.79 18.51 17.42
N PRO A 215 6.84 18.42 18.29
CA PRO A 215 8.22 18.85 18.10
C PRO A 215 9.14 17.85 17.39
N ALA A 216 8.83 16.55 17.43
CA ALA A 216 9.57 15.51 16.71
C ALA A 216 8.66 14.30 16.43
N SER A 217 8.89 13.66 15.30
CA SER A 217 8.20 12.44 14.86
C SER A 217 9.19 11.34 14.60
N ALA A 218 8.80 10.10 14.84
CA ALA A 218 9.67 8.94 14.69
C ALA A 218 8.94 7.69 14.24
N VAL A 219 9.66 6.85 13.51
CA VAL A 219 9.29 5.48 13.17
C VAL A 219 10.37 4.55 13.70
N PHE A 220 9.99 3.59 14.53
CA PHE A 220 10.85 2.51 14.98
C PHE A 220 10.43 1.21 14.31
N ILE A 221 11.38 0.38 13.93
CA ILE A 221 11.15 -0.96 13.39
C ILE A 221 12.06 -1.99 14.07
N ARG A 222 11.53 -3.21 14.24
CA ARG A 222 12.20 -4.35 14.87
C ARG A 222 11.67 -5.67 14.30
N ASP A 223 12.35 -6.77 14.60
CA ASP A 223 11.89 -8.14 14.34
C ASP A 223 11.64 -8.37 12.85
N LEU A 224 12.55 -7.86 12.01
CA LEU A 224 12.43 -7.96 10.57
C LEU A 224 12.72 -9.40 10.13
N VAL A 225 11.74 -10.04 9.53
CA VAL A 225 11.82 -11.40 9.01
C VAL A 225 11.39 -11.39 7.55
N VAL A 226 12.21 -11.96 6.68
CA VAL A 226 11.96 -12.14 5.26
C VAL A 226 11.87 -13.63 4.96
N GLU A 227 10.75 -14.06 4.42
CA GLU A 227 10.48 -15.45 4.04
C GLU A 227 10.21 -15.54 2.53
N GLY A 228 10.69 -16.61 1.90
CA GLY A 228 10.49 -16.86 0.48
C GLY A 228 11.74 -17.39 -0.22
N GLU A 229 11.60 -17.72 -1.50
CA GLU A 229 12.66 -18.32 -2.30
C GLU A 229 13.38 -17.25 -3.13
N ILE A 230 14.65 -16.98 -2.80
CA ILE A 230 15.54 -16.09 -3.55
C ILE A 230 16.78 -16.82 -4.03
N GLY A 231 17.31 -16.41 -5.18
CA GLY A 231 18.40 -17.10 -5.85
C GLY A 231 19.56 -16.17 -6.25
N PRO A 232 20.73 -16.75 -6.61
CA PRO A 232 21.81 -15.97 -7.21
C PRO A 232 21.38 -15.35 -8.54
N ALA A 233 22.04 -14.25 -8.93
CA ALA A 233 21.67 -13.42 -10.07
C ALA A 233 21.36 -14.21 -11.36
N GLY A 234 20.33 -13.77 -12.08
CA GLY A 234 19.92 -14.37 -13.35
C GLY A 234 19.04 -15.60 -13.16
N CYS A 235 17.85 -15.39 -12.60
CA CYS A 235 16.78 -16.38 -12.65
C CYS A 235 16.60 -16.87 -14.09
N ILE A 236 17.16 -18.04 -14.40
CA ILE A 236 16.70 -18.84 -15.52
C ILE A 236 15.31 -19.25 -15.08
N SER A 237 14.31 -18.48 -15.50
CA SER A 237 12.95 -19.00 -15.54
C SER A 237 13.10 -20.36 -16.21
N SER A 238 12.83 -21.43 -15.46
CA SER A 238 12.72 -22.77 -15.99
C SER A 238 11.47 -22.84 -16.88
N LYS A 239 11.41 -22.00 -17.92
CA LYS A 239 10.80 -22.34 -19.19
C LYS A 239 11.67 -23.44 -19.76
N THR A 240 11.52 -24.65 -19.24
CA THR A 240 12.05 -25.85 -19.87
C THR A 240 11.28 -26.03 -21.16
N THR A 241 11.75 -25.32 -22.18
CA THR A 241 11.42 -25.50 -23.58
C THR A 241 11.98 -26.86 -23.97
N THR A 242 11.30 -27.93 -23.57
CA THR A 242 11.57 -29.24 -24.15
C THR A 242 10.73 -29.34 -25.39
N THR A 243 11.35 -29.04 -26.52
CA THR A 243 10.86 -29.32 -27.87
C THR A 243 10.63 -30.83 -27.99
N LYS A 244 9.48 -31.33 -27.55
CA LYS A 244 8.99 -32.65 -27.91
C LYS A 244 7.72 -32.50 -28.72
N LYS A 245 7.90 -32.76 -30.02
CA LYS A 245 6.91 -33.04 -31.05
C LYS A 245 5.58 -33.55 -30.47
N PRO A 246 4.44 -32.86 -30.72
CA PRO A 246 3.17 -33.29 -30.16
C PRO A 246 2.74 -34.57 -30.86
N THR A 247 2.69 -35.66 -30.10
CA THR A 247 1.90 -36.84 -30.45
C THR A 247 0.75 -36.91 -29.46
N THR A 248 -0.44 -36.87 -30.04
CA THR A 248 -1.79 -36.91 -29.48
C THR A 248 -1.97 -37.84 -28.27
N LYS A 249 -2.44 -37.30 -27.13
CA LYS A 249 -3.63 -37.74 -26.36
C LYS A 249 -3.84 -36.83 -25.12
N PRO A 250 -5.09 -36.43 -24.78
CA PRO A 250 -5.34 -35.28 -23.90
C PRO A 250 -5.25 -35.62 -22.42
N ARG A 251 -4.63 -34.73 -21.64
CA ARG A 251 -4.81 -34.64 -20.18
C ARG A 251 -5.43 -33.28 -19.89
N GLN A 252 -6.72 -33.31 -19.56
CA GLN A 252 -7.52 -32.17 -19.11
C GLN A 252 -6.83 -31.49 -17.92
N LEU A 253 -6.57 -30.20 -18.05
CA LEU A 253 -6.51 -29.25 -16.94
C LEU A 253 -7.72 -28.34 -17.18
N ALA A 254 -8.68 -28.37 -16.27
CA ALA A 254 -9.96 -27.67 -16.43
C ALA A 254 -9.72 -26.17 -16.62
N ALA A 255 -10.11 -25.63 -17.78
CA ALA A 255 -10.20 -24.19 -17.98
C ALA A 255 -11.25 -23.64 -17.00
N ALA A 256 -10.87 -22.69 -16.16
CA ALA A 256 -11.81 -22.03 -15.27
C ALA A 256 -12.80 -21.20 -16.11
N THR A 257 -14.06 -21.60 -16.14
CA THR A 257 -15.13 -20.91 -16.87
C THR A 257 -15.36 -19.50 -16.27
N PRO A 258 -15.78 -18.48 -17.05
CA PRO A 258 -16.11 -17.13 -16.55
C PRO A 258 -17.02 -17.11 -15.32
N CYS A 259 -17.85 -18.13 -15.15
CA CYS A 259 -18.73 -18.34 -14.00
C CYS A 259 -18.01 -18.54 -12.65
N ASN A 260 -16.73 -18.88 -12.66
CA ASN A 260 -15.93 -19.00 -11.44
C ASN A 260 -15.11 -17.73 -11.15
N LYS A 261 -15.07 -16.78 -12.09
CA LYS A 261 -14.22 -15.59 -12.05
C LYS A 261 -15.00 -14.31 -11.85
N VAL A 262 -16.12 -14.15 -12.56
CA VAL A 262 -16.88 -12.89 -12.61
C VAL A 262 -17.90 -12.76 -11.48
N PRO A 263 -18.76 -13.78 -11.19
CA PRO A 263 -19.77 -13.62 -10.17
C PRO A 263 -19.16 -13.46 -8.77
N CYS A 264 -19.59 -12.44 -8.02
CA CYS A 264 -19.12 -12.22 -6.66
C CYS A 264 -20.11 -11.39 -5.84
N SER A 265 -20.52 -11.93 -4.69
CA SER A 265 -21.34 -11.22 -3.70
C SER A 265 -20.54 -10.75 -2.48
N PHE A 266 -19.21 -10.95 -2.48
CA PHE A 266 -18.28 -10.60 -1.39
C PHE A 266 -18.59 -11.22 0.00
N GLU A 267 -19.58 -12.10 0.06
CA GLU A 267 -19.97 -12.80 1.28
C GLU A 267 -18.81 -13.63 1.81
N GLY A 268 -18.59 -13.53 3.13
CA GLY A 268 -17.41 -14.09 3.79
C GLY A 268 -16.20 -13.15 3.85
N GLY A 269 -16.34 -11.88 3.43
CA GLY A 269 -15.33 -10.85 3.61
C GLY A 269 -14.10 -11.02 2.72
N ASN A 270 -14.29 -11.55 1.51
CA ASN A 270 -13.23 -11.75 0.51
C ASN A 270 -13.59 -11.03 -0.80
N THR A 271 -12.62 -10.90 -1.71
CA THR A 271 -12.80 -10.24 -3.01
C THR A 271 -13.09 -11.23 -4.15
N CYS A 272 -13.42 -12.49 -3.87
CA CYS A 272 -13.51 -13.57 -4.85
C CYS A 272 -12.25 -13.63 -5.77
N SER A 273 -12.43 -13.56 -7.09
CA SER A 273 -11.33 -13.47 -8.07
C SER A 273 -10.91 -12.04 -8.40
N TYR A 274 -11.54 -11.04 -7.78
CA TYR A 274 -11.18 -9.65 -7.99
C TYR A 274 -9.96 -9.28 -7.16
N THR A 275 -9.09 -8.50 -7.77
CA THR A 275 -7.93 -7.89 -7.15
C THR A 275 -8.13 -6.39 -7.16
N SER A 276 -8.00 -5.75 -6.00
CA SER A 276 -7.91 -4.30 -5.98
C SER A 276 -6.46 -3.90 -6.21
N ALA A 277 -6.19 -3.28 -7.36
CA ALA A 277 -4.85 -2.94 -7.79
C ALA A 277 -4.60 -1.43 -7.68
N GLN A 278 -3.42 -1.05 -7.18
CA GLN A 278 -2.91 0.29 -7.42
C GLN A 278 -2.45 0.36 -8.87
N ASN A 279 -3.17 1.13 -9.68
CA ASN A 279 -2.91 1.25 -11.12
C ASN A 279 -2.26 2.62 -11.40
N LYS A 280 -0.96 2.60 -11.71
CA LYS A 280 -0.16 3.82 -12.01
C LYS A 280 -0.64 4.53 -13.27
N GLU A 281 -1.15 3.81 -14.27
CA GLU A 281 -1.67 4.39 -15.51
C GLU A 281 -2.97 5.18 -15.28
N LEU A 282 -3.78 4.77 -14.28
CA LEU A 282 -5.02 5.43 -13.88
C LEU A 282 -4.89 6.35 -12.66
N ASN A 283 -3.69 6.50 -12.09
CA ASN A 283 -3.44 7.18 -10.81
C ASN A 283 -4.32 6.64 -9.66
N ALA A 284 -4.58 5.34 -9.65
CA ALA A 284 -5.37 4.70 -8.61
C ALA A 284 -4.52 4.43 -7.37
N VAL A 285 -4.78 5.20 -6.32
CA VAL A 285 -4.01 5.20 -5.06
C VAL A 285 -4.77 4.54 -3.90
N ARG A 286 -6.06 4.23 -4.10
CA ARG A 286 -6.91 3.57 -3.11
C ARG A 286 -7.29 2.17 -3.57
N THR A 287 -7.59 1.32 -2.60
CA THR A 287 -8.06 -0.04 -2.81
C THR A 287 -9.50 -0.19 -2.33
N PHE A 288 -10.22 -1.15 -2.90
CA PHE A 288 -11.49 -1.64 -2.37
C PHE A 288 -11.22 -2.62 -1.24
N GLU A 289 -12.01 -2.51 -0.17
CA GLU A 289 -11.96 -3.38 1.00
C GLU A 289 -13.32 -4.03 1.24
N PRO A 290 -13.36 -5.31 1.66
CA PRO A 290 -14.60 -5.95 2.10
C PRO A 290 -15.05 -5.36 3.43
N VAL A 291 -16.28 -4.87 3.46
CA VAL A 291 -16.86 -4.18 4.62
C VAL A 291 -18.13 -4.89 5.06
N SER A 292 -18.29 -5.04 6.37
CA SER A 292 -19.55 -5.44 6.98
C SER A 292 -20.25 -4.27 7.66
N GLY A 293 -21.55 -4.08 7.38
CA GLY A 293 -22.36 -3.04 8.02
C GLY A 293 -22.15 -1.64 7.42
N GLN A 294 -22.21 -0.61 8.26
CA GLN A 294 -22.03 0.77 7.81
C GLN A 294 -20.57 1.07 7.47
N PHE A 295 -20.34 1.63 6.30
CA PHE A 295 -19.02 2.11 5.90
C PHE A 295 -18.92 3.62 6.10
N ARG A 296 -18.01 4.03 6.99
CA ARG A 296 -17.75 5.43 7.36
C ARG A 296 -18.96 6.09 8.05
N ASN A 297 -19.15 7.40 7.87
CA ASN A 297 -20.10 8.22 8.62
C ASN A 297 -21.56 7.91 8.25
N PRO A 298 -22.51 7.82 9.20
CA PRO A 298 -23.94 7.63 8.93
C PRO A 298 -24.59 8.64 7.96
N LEU A 299 -24.05 9.86 7.83
CA LEU A 299 -24.61 10.92 6.99
C LEU A 299 -24.04 10.93 5.56
N THR A 300 -22.79 10.55 5.37
CA THR A 300 -22.03 10.69 4.11
C THR A 300 -21.35 9.42 3.63
N GLY A 301 -21.56 8.30 4.34
CA GLY A 301 -21.04 6.98 4.04
C GLY A 301 -22.12 6.02 3.57
N ILE A 302 -21.75 4.75 3.43
CA ILE A 302 -22.64 3.71 2.90
C ILE A 302 -23.44 3.12 4.07
N ARG A 303 -24.76 3.22 3.97
CA ARG A 303 -25.67 3.01 5.11
C ARG A 303 -25.87 1.55 5.51
N GLN A 304 -25.83 0.63 4.55
CA GLN A 304 -26.06 -0.81 4.76
C GLN A 304 -25.67 -1.61 3.50
N PRO A 305 -25.37 -2.92 3.59
CA PRO A 305 -25.16 -3.79 2.42
C PRO A 305 -26.44 -3.95 1.57
N THR A 306 -26.31 -4.41 0.32
CA THR A 306 -27.49 -4.66 -0.54
C THR A 306 -28.24 -5.93 -0.13
N LYS A 307 -27.50 -6.95 0.26
CA LYS A 307 -27.96 -8.28 0.66
C LYS A 307 -26.85 -8.90 1.52
N GLY A 308 -27.21 -9.81 2.43
CA GLY A 308 -26.21 -10.49 3.25
C GLY A 308 -25.50 -9.56 4.24
N ARG A 309 -24.20 -9.78 4.46
CA ARG A 309 -23.40 -9.09 5.49
C ARG A 309 -22.25 -8.27 4.94
N TYR A 310 -21.73 -8.59 3.76
CA TYR A 310 -20.51 -7.99 3.22
C TYR A 310 -20.74 -7.36 1.84
N TYR A 311 -19.96 -6.33 1.53
CA TYR A 311 -19.86 -5.70 0.21
C TYR A 311 -18.46 -5.10 0.07
N LEU A 312 -18.05 -4.70 -1.14
CA LEU A 312 -16.82 -3.94 -1.31
C LEU A 312 -17.09 -2.44 -1.19
N ALA A 313 -16.20 -1.74 -0.50
CA ALA A 313 -16.23 -0.29 -0.46
C ALA A 313 -14.82 0.30 -0.56
N THR A 314 -14.74 1.54 -1.01
CA THR A 314 -13.51 2.32 -1.01
C THR A 314 -13.83 3.75 -0.59
N TYR A 315 -12.81 4.43 -0.07
CA TYR A 315 -12.90 5.81 0.38
C TYR A 315 -11.84 6.63 -0.34
N LEU A 316 -12.27 7.73 -0.95
CA LEU A 316 -11.47 8.52 -1.88
C LEU A 316 -11.39 9.98 -1.42
N TYR A 317 -10.17 10.49 -1.32
CA TYR A 317 -9.92 11.92 -1.23
C TYR A 317 -10.01 12.57 -2.62
N ARG A 318 -9.94 13.90 -2.64
CA ARG A 318 -9.97 14.70 -3.88
C ARG A 318 -8.94 14.18 -4.88
N GLN A 319 -9.39 13.96 -6.12
CA GLN A 319 -8.58 13.51 -7.28
C GLN A 319 -7.98 12.11 -7.14
N GLU A 320 -8.42 11.31 -6.17
CA GLU A 320 -7.99 9.91 -6.05
C GLU A 320 -8.90 8.97 -6.83
N LYS A 321 -8.33 7.84 -7.26
CA LYS A 321 -9.06 6.71 -7.83
C LYS A 321 -8.80 5.42 -7.06
N ALA A 322 -9.76 4.51 -7.13
CA ALA A 322 -9.62 3.11 -6.75
C ALA A 322 -9.99 2.22 -7.94
N VAL A 323 -9.27 1.12 -8.09
CA VAL A 323 -9.50 0.16 -9.17
C VAL A 323 -9.71 -1.23 -8.57
N LEU A 324 -10.73 -1.91 -9.09
CA LEU A 324 -11.01 -3.32 -8.88
C LEU A 324 -10.94 -4.02 -10.23
N GLU A 325 -10.11 -5.05 -10.35
CA GLU A 325 -9.91 -5.77 -11.61
C GLU A 325 -10.09 -7.28 -11.44
N ALA A 326 -10.55 -7.95 -12.49
CA ALA A 326 -10.59 -9.41 -12.57
C ALA A 326 -10.15 -9.88 -13.96
N GLU A 327 -9.31 -10.92 -13.98
CA GLU A 327 -8.99 -11.66 -15.20
C GLU A 327 -10.15 -12.60 -15.56
N VAL A 328 -10.63 -12.47 -16.79
CA VAL A 328 -11.75 -13.23 -17.32
C VAL A 328 -11.46 -13.58 -18.77
N GLU A 329 -11.83 -14.76 -19.26
CA GLU A 329 -11.74 -15.06 -20.70
C GLU A 329 -13.16 -15.25 -21.27
N LEU A 330 -13.72 -14.23 -21.91
CA LEU A 330 -15.08 -14.29 -22.45
C LEU A 330 -15.11 -14.94 -23.85
N GLU A 331 -15.64 -16.17 -23.93
CA GLU A 331 -15.78 -16.88 -25.21
C GLU A 331 -16.86 -16.30 -26.14
N ALA A 332 -17.77 -15.50 -25.59
CA ALA A 332 -18.83 -14.81 -26.30
C ALA A 332 -19.22 -13.55 -25.52
N GLU A 333 -19.96 -12.66 -26.17
CA GLU A 333 -20.46 -11.43 -25.56
C GLU A 333 -21.33 -11.72 -24.33
N ARG A 334 -21.13 -10.95 -23.26
CA ARG A 334 -21.85 -11.14 -21.98
C ARG A 334 -22.27 -9.82 -21.39
N VAL A 335 -23.37 -9.85 -20.67
CA VAL A 335 -23.85 -8.72 -19.86
C VAL A 335 -23.31 -8.90 -18.45
N ILE A 336 -22.56 -7.92 -17.96
CA ILE A 336 -22.14 -7.84 -16.56
C ILE A 336 -23.17 -6.98 -15.84
N ARG A 337 -23.73 -7.51 -14.76
CA ARG A 337 -24.69 -6.81 -13.90
C ARG A 337 -24.10 -6.71 -12.50
N PHE A 338 -24.27 -5.57 -11.87
CA PHE A 338 -23.75 -5.35 -10.53
C PHE A 338 -24.57 -4.29 -9.80
N LYS A 339 -24.40 -4.22 -8.49
CA LYS A 339 -24.95 -3.14 -7.67
C LYS A 339 -23.85 -2.19 -7.24
N HIS A 340 -24.17 -0.91 -7.17
CA HIS A 340 -23.25 0.13 -6.74
C HIS A 340 -23.92 1.19 -5.88
N TYR A 341 -23.10 1.92 -5.13
CA TYR A 341 -23.50 3.00 -4.25
C TYR A 341 -22.47 4.12 -4.29
N GLU A 342 -22.91 5.36 -4.48
CA GLU A 342 -22.05 6.55 -4.49
C GLU A 342 -22.48 7.47 -3.35
N ALA A 343 -21.62 7.63 -2.34
CA ALA A 343 -22.03 8.23 -1.06
C ALA A 343 -22.06 9.77 -1.08
N THR A 344 -21.36 10.39 -2.02
CA THR A 344 -21.26 11.84 -2.17
C THR A 344 -21.36 12.22 -3.65
N ALA A 345 -21.76 13.47 -3.90
CA ALA A 345 -21.66 14.06 -5.23
C ALA A 345 -20.20 14.02 -5.72
N ASP A 346 -20.01 14.07 -7.04
CA ASP A 346 -18.72 14.09 -7.74
C ASP A 346 -17.88 12.79 -7.64
N ILE A 347 -18.43 11.75 -7.00
CA ILE A 347 -17.95 10.38 -7.13
C ILE A 347 -18.52 9.81 -8.43
N GLN A 348 -17.65 9.19 -9.23
CA GLN A 348 -18.03 8.50 -10.44
C GLN A 348 -17.51 7.07 -10.41
N LEU A 349 -18.38 6.13 -10.75
CA LEU A 349 -18.04 4.74 -11.00
C LEU A 349 -18.08 4.46 -12.51
N THR A 350 -16.96 3.94 -13.02
CA THR A 350 -16.77 3.55 -14.41
C THR A 350 -16.47 2.05 -14.48
N ALA A 351 -17.07 1.33 -15.42
CA ALA A 351 -16.77 -0.08 -15.63
C ALA A 351 -16.32 -0.35 -17.07
N CYS A 352 -15.20 -1.05 -17.22
CA CYS A 352 -14.48 -1.22 -18.49
C CYS A 352 -14.26 -2.70 -18.81
N CYS A 353 -14.36 -3.04 -20.09
CA CYS A 353 -13.97 -4.34 -20.63
C CYS A 353 -12.61 -4.14 -21.32
N ASP A 354 -11.60 -4.82 -20.81
CA ASP A 354 -10.18 -4.61 -21.12
C ASP A 354 -9.68 -3.19 -20.81
N PHE A 355 -8.36 -3.07 -20.73
CA PHE A 355 -7.74 -1.82 -20.31
C PHE A 355 -7.74 -0.81 -21.47
N SER A 356 -8.23 0.40 -21.22
CA SER A 356 -8.04 1.58 -22.08
C SER A 356 -7.33 2.68 -21.28
N PRO A 357 -6.15 3.17 -21.72
CA PRO A 357 -5.29 4.10 -20.95
C PRO A 357 -5.91 5.47 -20.65
N VAL A 358 -7.12 5.75 -21.12
CA VAL A 358 -7.78 7.05 -20.95
C VAL A 358 -9.17 6.91 -20.29
N GLY A 359 -9.67 5.69 -20.02
CA GLY A 359 -11.03 5.49 -19.53
C GLY A 359 -12.15 6.00 -20.47
N ALA A 360 -11.80 6.43 -21.69
CA ALA A 360 -12.69 7.14 -22.61
C ALA A 360 -13.71 6.23 -23.32
N ASP A 361 -13.43 4.93 -23.40
CA ASP A 361 -14.26 3.93 -24.10
C ASP A 361 -14.85 2.87 -23.16
N CYS A 362 -15.02 3.20 -21.89
CA CYS A 362 -15.67 2.29 -20.95
C CYS A 362 -17.18 2.24 -21.22
N PRO A 363 -17.79 1.05 -21.39
CA PRO A 363 -19.20 0.90 -21.74
C PRO A 363 -20.16 1.37 -20.65
N PHE A 364 -19.66 1.66 -19.44
CA PHE A 364 -20.46 2.17 -18.33
C PHE A 364 -19.74 3.28 -17.57
N ALA A 365 -20.46 4.35 -17.28
CA ALA A 365 -20.07 5.39 -16.34
C ALA A 365 -21.32 5.99 -15.69
N THR A 366 -21.27 6.22 -14.37
CA THR A 366 -22.32 6.96 -13.67
C THR A 366 -22.25 8.46 -13.99
N PRO A 367 -23.37 9.21 -13.86
CA PRO A 367 -23.36 10.66 -14.02
C PRO A 367 -22.59 11.35 -12.88
N LEU A 368 -21.79 12.37 -13.20
CA LEU A 368 -21.02 13.15 -12.21
C LEU A 368 -21.88 13.97 -11.23
N SER A 369 -23.13 14.27 -11.60
CA SER A 369 -24.06 15.12 -10.84
C SER A 369 -25.11 14.30 -10.08
N ALA A 370 -24.69 13.44 -9.16
CA ALA A 370 -25.62 12.70 -8.29
C ALA A 370 -26.20 13.63 -7.21
N ASP A 371 -27.52 13.64 -7.04
CA ASP A 371 -28.22 14.40 -5.99
C ASP A 371 -28.17 13.60 -4.66
N ILE A 372 -28.44 14.25 -3.53
CA ILE A 372 -28.54 13.60 -2.21
C ILE A 372 -29.60 12.47 -2.21
N VAL A 373 -30.60 12.56 -3.09
CA VAL A 373 -31.65 11.54 -3.29
C VAL A 373 -31.10 10.24 -3.90
N ASP A 374 -29.92 10.29 -4.55
CA ASP A 374 -29.28 9.16 -5.22
C ASP A 374 -28.44 8.28 -4.29
N ARG A 375 -28.40 8.57 -2.99
CA ARG A 375 -27.63 7.83 -1.95
C ARG A 375 -28.30 6.51 -1.56
N GLU A 376 -28.59 5.71 -2.55
CA GLU A 376 -29.16 4.36 -2.44
C GLU A 376 -28.41 3.39 -3.35
N TRP A 377 -28.57 2.10 -3.06
CA TRP A 377 -27.98 1.08 -3.93
C TRP A 377 -28.74 1.01 -5.25
N LYS A 378 -28.00 1.15 -6.34
CA LYS A 378 -28.51 1.07 -7.70
C LYS A 378 -27.98 -0.17 -8.38
N GLN A 379 -28.77 -0.74 -9.27
CA GLN A 379 -28.34 -1.82 -10.14
C GLN A 379 -28.00 -1.24 -11.51
N SER A 380 -26.93 -1.72 -12.12
CA SER A 380 -26.53 -1.31 -13.47
C SER A 380 -25.94 -2.48 -14.24
N SER A 381 -26.01 -2.38 -15.56
CA SER A 381 -25.53 -3.44 -16.44
C SER A 381 -24.75 -2.86 -17.62
N PHE A 382 -23.74 -3.59 -18.10
CA PHE A 382 -23.00 -3.26 -19.31
C PHE A 382 -22.60 -4.50 -20.09
N VAL A 383 -22.27 -4.33 -21.36
CA VAL A 383 -21.91 -5.45 -22.25
C VAL A 383 -20.41 -5.48 -22.44
N CYS A 384 -19.81 -6.63 -22.19
CA CYS A 384 -18.44 -6.93 -22.60
C CYS A 384 -18.43 -7.79 -23.87
N PRO A 385 -17.62 -7.41 -24.88
CA PRO A 385 -17.52 -8.15 -26.12
C PRO A 385 -16.87 -9.52 -25.91
N LYS A 386 -16.97 -10.35 -26.95
CA LYS A 386 -16.20 -11.59 -27.02
C LYS A 386 -14.68 -11.28 -26.98
N ASN A 387 -13.92 -12.18 -26.38
CA ASN A 387 -12.47 -12.13 -26.17
C ASN A 387 -12.00 -11.08 -25.16
N THR A 388 -12.90 -10.53 -24.33
CA THR A 388 -12.47 -9.75 -23.17
C THR A 388 -11.63 -10.62 -22.24
N ILE A 389 -10.47 -10.08 -21.84
CA ILE A 389 -9.45 -10.72 -20.98
C ILE A 389 -9.44 -10.16 -19.55
N LYS A 390 -9.91 -8.92 -19.36
CA LYS A 390 -10.03 -8.28 -18.04
C LYS A 390 -11.29 -7.44 -17.93
N ILE A 391 -11.84 -7.35 -16.72
CA ILE A 391 -12.90 -6.40 -16.36
C ILE A 391 -12.35 -5.47 -15.28
N PHE A 392 -12.60 -4.17 -15.43
CA PHE A 392 -12.21 -3.13 -14.46
C PHE A 392 -13.43 -2.40 -13.94
N PHE A 393 -13.43 -2.10 -12.64
CA PHE A 393 -14.30 -1.11 -12.02
C PHE A 393 -13.42 -0.03 -11.41
N ILE A 394 -13.67 1.21 -11.79
CA ILE A 394 -12.86 2.37 -11.45
C ILE A 394 -13.78 3.32 -10.72
N CYS A 395 -13.47 3.60 -9.46
CA CYS A 395 -14.12 4.68 -8.74
C CYS A 395 -13.19 5.88 -8.65
N GLU A 396 -13.67 7.05 -9.05
CA GLU A 396 -12.91 8.30 -9.06
C GLU A 396 -13.65 9.38 -8.27
N ASN A 397 -12.90 10.17 -7.52
CA ASN A 397 -13.43 11.36 -6.86
C ASN A 397 -12.94 12.62 -7.58
N THR A 398 -13.82 13.21 -8.38
CA THR A 398 -13.54 14.47 -9.11
C THR A 398 -13.88 15.71 -8.28
N GLY A 399 -14.56 15.53 -7.15
CA GLY A 399 -15.04 16.58 -6.28
C GLY A 399 -13.99 17.20 -5.38
N VAL A 400 -14.41 18.24 -4.66
CA VAL A 400 -13.57 18.91 -3.65
C VAL A 400 -13.68 18.26 -2.26
N HIS A 401 -14.69 17.43 -2.05
CA HIS A 401 -14.96 16.77 -0.80
C HIS A 401 -14.64 15.28 -0.88
N GLN A 402 -14.40 14.68 0.28
CA GLN A 402 -14.14 13.25 0.40
C GLN A 402 -15.41 12.45 0.07
N GLY A 403 -15.25 11.27 -0.51
CA GLY A 403 -16.37 10.42 -0.90
C GLY A 403 -16.10 8.94 -0.73
N ALA A 404 -17.14 8.13 -0.94
CA ALA A 404 -17.05 6.69 -0.89
C ALA A 404 -17.87 6.05 -2.02
N CYS A 405 -17.39 4.92 -2.50
CA CYS A 405 -18.11 4.08 -3.45
C CYS A 405 -18.21 2.66 -2.92
N GLY A 406 -19.37 2.05 -3.12
CA GLY A 406 -19.67 0.67 -2.79
C GLY A 406 -20.01 -0.12 -4.03
N MET A 407 -19.67 -1.41 -4.00
CA MET A 407 -20.03 -2.38 -5.03
C MET A 407 -20.45 -3.70 -4.39
N ASP A 408 -21.42 -4.36 -5.01
CA ASP A 408 -21.96 -5.62 -4.52
C ASP A 408 -22.62 -6.44 -5.65
N ASP A 409 -22.90 -7.73 -5.38
CA ASP A 409 -23.66 -8.65 -6.24
C ASP A 409 -23.28 -8.56 -7.74
N ILE A 410 -22.02 -8.82 -8.07
CA ILE A 410 -21.59 -8.90 -9.48
C ILE A 410 -22.06 -10.24 -10.06
N GLU A 411 -22.72 -10.19 -11.21
CA GLU A 411 -23.33 -11.33 -11.90
C GLU A 411 -23.09 -11.22 -13.41
N ILE A 412 -23.24 -12.35 -14.10
CA ILE A 412 -23.04 -12.44 -15.55
C ILE A 412 -24.24 -13.08 -16.24
N TYR A 413 -24.71 -12.43 -17.30
CA TYR A 413 -25.90 -12.78 -18.05
C TYR A 413 -25.59 -12.97 -19.54
N LEU A 414 -26.46 -13.71 -20.22
CA LEU A 414 -26.46 -13.78 -21.67
C LEU A 414 -26.97 -12.45 -22.25
N ASN A 415 -26.39 -11.99 -23.37
CA ASN A 415 -26.95 -10.88 -24.14
C ASN A 415 -28.04 -11.40 -25.10
N ASP A 416 -29.16 -11.86 -24.55
CA ASP A 416 -30.25 -12.51 -25.29
C ASP A 416 -31.32 -11.54 -25.83
N ARG A 417 -31.31 -10.28 -25.36
CA ARG A 417 -32.38 -9.30 -25.65
C ARG A 417 -31.88 -7.97 -26.24
N GLY A 418 -30.57 -7.81 -26.45
CA GLY A 418 -29.98 -6.62 -27.07
C GLY A 418 -29.96 -5.37 -26.18
N ASN A 419 -30.76 -5.31 -25.11
CA ASN A 419 -30.67 -4.32 -24.04
C ASN A 419 -30.08 -4.98 -22.77
N PRO A 420 -28.91 -4.52 -22.26
CA PRO A 420 -28.24 -5.09 -21.08
C PRO A 420 -29.14 -5.18 -19.84
N ASP A 421 -29.96 -4.17 -19.60
CA ASP A 421 -30.83 -4.11 -18.41
C ASP A 421 -32.02 -5.07 -18.48
N SER A 422 -32.33 -5.57 -19.68
CA SER A 422 -33.46 -6.46 -19.93
C SER A 422 -33.10 -7.94 -19.91
N SER A 423 -31.81 -8.30 -19.92
CA SER A 423 -31.32 -9.68 -19.90
C SER A 423 -31.79 -10.40 -18.64
N THR A 424 -32.33 -11.61 -18.80
CA THR A 424 -32.89 -12.40 -17.67
C THR A 424 -32.23 -13.76 -17.52
N SER A 425 -31.56 -14.25 -18.58
CA SER A 425 -30.89 -15.55 -18.58
C SER A 425 -29.51 -15.42 -17.93
N ASN A 426 -29.37 -15.83 -16.67
CA ASN A 426 -28.08 -15.87 -15.99
C ASN A 426 -27.17 -16.87 -16.72
N ALA A 427 -25.97 -16.42 -17.12
CA ALA A 427 -25.06 -17.23 -17.92
C ALA A 427 -24.39 -18.36 -17.12
N CYS A 428 -24.54 -18.34 -15.80
CA CYS A 428 -23.93 -19.27 -14.86
C CYS A 428 -24.94 -20.12 -14.09
N GLU A 429 -26.24 -19.85 -14.23
CA GLU A 429 -27.27 -20.78 -13.81
C GLU A 429 -27.42 -21.87 -14.88
N SER A 430 -27.42 -23.13 -14.45
CA SER A 430 -27.77 -24.23 -15.35
C SER A 430 -29.22 -24.06 -15.81
N PRO A 431 -29.57 -24.34 -17.08
CA PRO A 431 -30.95 -24.26 -17.53
C PRO A 431 -31.79 -25.17 -16.64
N SER A 432 -32.75 -24.59 -15.92
CA SER A 432 -33.77 -25.35 -15.21
C SER A 432 -34.47 -26.24 -16.23
N ALA A 433 -34.34 -27.56 -16.05
CA ALA A 433 -34.99 -28.53 -16.91
C ALA A 433 -36.51 -28.25 -16.96
N PRO A 434 -37.15 -28.40 -18.13
CA PRO A 434 -38.59 -28.16 -18.31
C PRO A 434 -39.47 -29.08 -17.46
#